data_AF-A0A2S2QDL0-F1
#
_entry.id   AF-A0A2S2QDL0-F1
#
_cell.length_a   1.000
_cell.length_b   1.000
_cell.length_c   1.000
_cell.angle_alpha   90.00
_cell.angle_beta   90.00
_cell.angle_gamma   90.00
#
_symmetry.space_group_name_H-M   'P 1'
#
loop_
_entity.id
_entity.type
_entity.pdbx_description
1 polymer ?
#
loop_
_entity_poly.entity_id
_entity_poly.type
_entity_poly.pdbx_seq_one_letter_code
_entity_poly.pdbx_strand_id
1 'polypeptide(L)'
;LKKDISNSVYHRLGKHNNCAQYFCSGPKFGEINYVSDAEKSGMMVHIRNIAHRLFINADSLLENVDNNLCEQLNSLINKHIGGKRINYTKKKTTTPLESSQL
;
A
#
# COMPACT_ATOMS: atom_id res chain seq x y z
N LEU A 1 -9.52 1.08 -8.95
CA LEU A 1 -8.71 0.78 -7.74
C LEU A 1 -9.47 0.98 -6.42
N LYS A 2 -9.85 2.20 -6.00
CA LYS A 2 -10.54 2.42 -4.70
C LYS A 2 -11.76 1.52 -4.49
N LYS A 3 -12.61 1.41 -5.53
CA LYS A 3 -13.78 0.52 -5.55
C LYS A 3 -13.39 -0.96 -5.40
N ASP A 4 -12.30 -1.37 -6.04
CA ASP A 4 -11.82 -2.77 -6.02
C ASP A 4 -11.26 -3.13 -4.66
N ILE A 5 -10.46 -2.25 -4.06
CA ILE A 5 -9.94 -2.43 -2.70
C ILE A 5 -11.09 -2.47 -1.69
N SER A 6 -12.08 -1.58 -1.82
CA SER A 6 -13.26 -1.61 -0.94
C SER A 6 -14.07 -2.89 -1.10
N ASN A 7 -14.15 -3.46 -2.30
CA ASN A 7 -14.88 -4.70 -2.56
C ASN A 7 -14.05 -5.97 -2.28
N SER A 8 -12.73 -5.86 -2.15
CA SER A 8 -11.81 -6.98 -1.94
C SER A 8 -12.17 -7.84 -0.73
N VAL A 9 -12.62 -7.21 0.36
CA VAL A 9 -13.07 -7.89 1.59
C VAL A 9 -14.32 -8.73 1.31
N TYR A 10 -15.30 -8.16 0.61
CA TYR A 10 -16.53 -8.87 0.25
C TYR A 10 -16.24 -10.05 -0.68
N HIS A 11 -15.39 -9.85 -1.69
CA HIS A 11 -14.92 -10.91 -2.56
C HIS A 11 -14.25 -12.04 -1.78
N ARG A 12 -13.37 -11.71 -0.82
CA ARG A 12 -12.67 -12.70 0.00
C ARG A 12 -13.62 -13.51 0.90
N LEU A 13 -14.72 -12.91 1.33
CA LEU A 13 -15.76 -13.56 2.13
C LEU A 13 -16.81 -14.29 1.29
N GLY A 14 -16.65 -14.36 -0.04
CA GLY A 14 -17.53 -15.11 -0.94
C GLY A 14 -18.70 -14.31 -1.51
N LYS A 15 -18.73 -12.98 -1.34
CA LYS A 15 -19.74 -12.10 -1.95
C LYS A 15 -19.17 -11.43 -3.19
N HIS A 16 -19.67 -11.85 -4.36
CA HIS A 16 -19.12 -11.45 -5.66
C HIS A 16 -19.93 -10.37 -6.40
N ASN A 17 -21.05 -9.90 -5.86
CA ASN A 17 -22.02 -9.02 -6.54
C ASN A 17 -21.42 -7.72 -7.12
N ASN A 18 -20.35 -7.19 -6.51
CA ASN A 18 -19.73 -5.93 -6.89
C ASN A 18 -18.33 -6.10 -7.50
N CYS A 19 -17.93 -7.32 -7.87
CA CYS A 19 -16.62 -7.54 -8.47
C CYS A 19 -16.57 -7.11 -9.93
N ALA A 20 -15.43 -6.55 -10.35
CA ALA A 20 -15.17 -6.28 -11.75
C ALA A 20 -14.79 -7.57 -12.51
N GLN A 21 -15.23 -7.69 -13.76
CA GLN A 21 -14.99 -8.87 -14.60
C GLN A 21 -13.51 -9.18 -14.83
N TYR A 22 -12.64 -8.15 -14.90
CA TYR A 22 -11.20 -8.36 -15.07
C TYR A 22 -10.52 -9.02 -13.87
N PHE A 23 -11.17 -9.02 -12.70
CA PHE A 23 -10.61 -9.51 -11.44
C PHE A 23 -11.32 -10.77 -10.93
N CYS A 24 -12.60 -10.93 -11.24
CA CYS A 24 -13.43 -12.00 -10.70
C CYS A 24 -14.21 -12.70 -11.81
N SER A 25 -14.08 -14.02 -11.86
CA SER A 25 -14.83 -14.89 -12.78
C SER A 25 -16.16 -15.40 -12.18
N GLY A 26 -16.58 -14.83 -11.05
CA GLY A 26 -17.77 -15.25 -10.31
C GLY A 26 -17.49 -16.22 -9.14
N PRO A 27 -18.57 -16.69 -8.48
CA PRO A 27 -18.45 -17.59 -7.34
C PRO A 27 -17.92 -18.96 -7.76
N LYS A 28 -17.09 -19.55 -6.91
CA LYS A 28 -16.57 -20.91 -7.11
C LYS A 28 -17.60 -21.95 -6.68
N PHE A 29 -17.51 -23.15 -7.26
CA PHE A 29 -18.40 -24.26 -6.88
C PHE A 29 -18.22 -24.61 -5.40
N GLY A 30 -19.33 -24.60 -4.64
CA GLY A 30 -19.31 -24.85 -3.20
C GLY A 30 -18.78 -23.69 -2.35
N GLU A 31 -18.61 -22.49 -2.92
CA GLU A 31 -18.16 -21.32 -2.15
C GLU A 31 -19.25 -20.82 -1.20
N ILE A 32 -18.91 -20.71 0.08
CA ILE A 32 -19.80 -20.25 1.14
C ILE A 32 -19.62 -18.74 1.34
N ASN A 33 -20.74 -18.03 1.44
CA ASN A 33 -20.74 -16.59 1.72
C ASN A 33 -20.74 -16.33 3.23
N TYR A 34 -19.60 -15.89 3.75
CA TYR A 34 -19.38 -15.60 5.18
C TYR A 34 -19.69 -14.15 5.56
N VAL A 35 -20.15 -13.31 4.63
CA VAL A 35 -20.41 -11.88 4.94
C VAL A 35 -21.45 -11.75 6.05
N SER A 36 -22.52 -12.54 6.00
CA SER A 36 -23.58 -12.54 7.02
C SER A 36 -23.05 -12.91 8.41
N ASP A 37 -22.15 -13.88 8.49
CA ASP A 37 -21.58 -14.33 9.77
C ASP A 37 -20.54 -13.34 10.30
N ALA A 38 -19.76 -12.73 9.41
CA ALA A 38 -18.84 -11.65 9.75
C ALA A 38 -19.58 -10.39 10.26
N GLU A 39 -20.77 -10.11 9.73
CA GLU A 39 -21.62 -9.01 10.20
C GLU A 39 -22.23 -9.32 11.57
N LYS A 40 -22.77 -10.54 11.76
CA LYS A 40 -23.32 -10.98 13.06
C LYS A 40 -22.28 -11.01 14.17
N SER A 41 -21.05 -11.41 13.86
CA SER A 41 -19.94 -11.44 14.83
C SER A 41 -19.32 -10.06 15.11
N GLY A 42 -19.70 -9.02 14.35
CA GLY A 42 -19.08 -7.69 14.43
C GLY A 42 -17.68 -7.61 13.80
N MET A 43 -17.08 -8.74 13.42
CA MET A 43 -15.76 -8.84 12.77
C MET A 43 -15.67 -7.97 11.52
N MET A 44 -16.77 -7.89 10.77
CA MET A 44 -16.83 -7.12 9.53
C MET A 44 -16.53 -5.64 9.74
N VAL A 45 -16.91 -5.05 10.87
CA VAL A 45 -16.62 -3.64 11.18
C VAL A 45 -15.12 -3.42 11.33
N HIS A 46 -14.44 -4.31 12.06
CA HIS A 46 -12.99 -4.23 12.24
C HIS A 46 -12.24 -4.37 10.91
N ILE A 47 -12.63 -5.35 10.10
CA ILE A 47 -12.02 -5.57 8.77
C ILE A 47 -12.23 -4.35 7.87
N ARG A 48 -13.45 -3.80 7.84
CA ARG A 48 -13.75 -2.58 7.06
C ARG A 48 -12.93 -1.39 7.55
N ASN A 49 -12.76 -1.21 8.85
CA ASN A 49 -11.97 -0.09 9.40
C ASN A 49 -10.49 -0.16 8.98
N ILE A 50 -9.92 -1.37 8.93
CA ILE A 50 -8.55 -1.56 8.43
C ILE A 50 -8.50 -1.27 6.92
N ALA A 51 -9.42 -1.85 6.14
CA ALA A 51 -9.48 -1.64 4.70
C ALA A 51 -9.76 -0.18 4.32
N HIS A 52 -10.48 0.57 5.15
CA HIS A 52 -10.80 1.98 4.96
C HIS A 52 -9.56 2.86 4.85
N ARG A 53 -8.55 2.60 5.69
CA ARG A 53 -7.27 3.32 5.62
C ARG A 53 -6.54 3.07 4.31
N LEU A 54 -6.68 1.87 3.74
CA LEU A 54 -6.04 1.52 2.47
C LEU A 54 -6.72 2.20 1.29
N PHE A 55 -8.06 2.17 1.23
CA PHE A 55 -8.75 2.73 0.06
C PHE A 55 -8.90 4.25 0.09
N ILE A 56 -8.86 4.91 1.26
CA ILE A 56 -8.78 6.39 1.33
C ILE A 56 -7.48 6.87 0.68
N ASN A 57 -6.38 6.18 0.95
CA ASN A 57 -5.07 6.53 0.44
C ASN A 57 -4.75 5.87 -0.91
N ALA A 58 -5.72 5.19 -1.54
CA ALA A 58 -5.48 4.44 -2.78
C ALA A 58 -5.04 5.34 -3.95
N ASP A 59 -5.48 6.59 -3.97
CA ASP A 59 -5.08 7.56 -4.99
C ASP A 59 -3.60 7.95 -4.79
N SER A 60 -3.20 8.24 -3.54
CA SER A 60 -1.78 8.47 -3.19
C SER A 60 -0.90 7.25 -3.47
N LEU A 61 -1.43 6.04 -3.24
CA LEU A 61 -0.75 4.76 -3.48
C LEU A 61 -0.44 4.55 -4.98
N LEU A 62 -1.31 5.03 -5.87
CA LEU A 62 -1.10 4.99 -7.32
C LEU A 62 -0.18 6.10 -7.80
N GLU A 63 -0.34 7.29 -7.25
CA GLU A 63 0.44 8.47 -7.61
C GLU A 63 1.85 8.45 -6.98
N ASN A 64 2.16 7.46 -6.14
CA ASN A 64 3.47 7.26 -5.49
C ASN A 64 3.91 8.53 -4.71
N VAL A 65 2.93 9.20 -4.11
CA VAL A 65 3.10 10.46 -3.37
C VAL A 65 3.50 10.23 -1.91
N ASP A 66 3.96 9.02 -1.61
CA ASP A 66 4.55 8.61 -0.33
C ASP A 66 5.92 9.27 -0.11
N ASN A 67 6.51 9.81 -1.19
CA ASN A 67 7.77 10.51 -1.12
C ASN A 67 7.57 11.81 -0.35
N ASN A 68 8.18 11.88 0.83
CA ASN A 68 8.30 13.12 1.59
C ASN A 68 8.75 14.25 0.63
N LEU A 69 8.24 15.47 0.79
CA LEU A 69 8.63 16.63 -0.01
C LEU A 69 10.17 16.78 -0.08
N CYS A 70 10.87 16.42 1.00
CA CYS A 70 12.34 16.37 1.04
C CYS A 70 12.94 15.36 0.05
N GLU A 71 12.32 14.20 -0.16
CA GLU A 71 12.78 13.16 -1.09
C GLU A 71 12.51 13.55 -2.55
N GLN A 72 11.38 14.23 -2.81
CA GLN A 72 11.09 14.78 -4.14
C GLN A 72 12.09 15.90 -4.50
N LEU A 73 12.34 16.83 -3.57
CA LEU A 73 13.33 17.89 -3.77
C LEU A 73 14.74 17.32 -3.98
N ASN A 74 15.15 16.35 -3.16
CA ASN A 74 16.44 15.69 -3.28
C ASN A 74 16.58 14.96 -4.63
N SER A 75 15.50 14.36 -5.15
CA SER A 75 15.50 13.72 -6.47
C SER A 75 15.62 14.74 -7.61
N LEU A 76 14.96 15.89 -7.51
CA LEU A 76 15.08 16.98 -8.49
C LEU A 76 16.49 17.57 -8.51
N ILE A 77 17.06 17.85 -7.34
CA ILE A 77 18.44 18.37 -7.21
C ILE A 77 19.44 17.36 -7.80
N ASN A 78 19.33 16.07 -7.45
CA ASN A 78 20.22 15.05 -7.98
C ASN A 78 20.09 14.87 -9.50
N LYS A 79 18.86 14.96 -10.06
CA LYS A 79 18.64 14.92 -11.51
C LYS A 79 19.26 16.12 -12.20
N HIS A 80 19.17 17.31 -11.60
CA HIS A 80 19.72 18.55 -12.15
C HIS A 80 21.26 18.58 -12.12
N ILE A 81 21.87 18.06 -11.06
CA ILE A 81 23.33 18.06 -10.86
C ILE A 81 24.01 16.81 -11.48
N GLY A 82 23.24 15.85 -11.99
CA GLY A 82 23.77 14.57 -12.49
C GLY A 82 24.28 13.65 -11.38
N GLY A 83 23.79 13.80 -10.16
CA GLY A 83 24.23 13.10 -8.97
C GLY A 83 23.87 11.60 -9.00
N LYS A 84 24.86 10.73 -8.76
CA LYS A 84 24.65 9.28 -8.56
C LYS A 84 23.76 9.04 -7.33
N ARG A 85 22.80 8.10 -7.45
CA ARG A 85 21.84 7.73 -6.40
C ARG A 85 22.55 7.44 -5.06
N ILE A 86 22.16 8.16 -4.01
CA ILE A 86 22.50 7.85 -2.62
C ILE A 86 21.60 6.71 -2.13
N ASN A 87 22.16 5.51 -2.04
CA ASN A 87 21.49 4.36 -1.42
C ASN A 87 21.57 4.49 0.10
N TYR A 88 20.43 4.72 0.76
CA TYR A 88 20.35 4.74 2.24
C TYR A 88 20.40 3.34 2.88
N THR A 89 20.48 2.27 2.08
CA THR A 89 20.58 0.89 2.57
C THR A 89 22.01 0.52 2.99
N LYS A 90 22.66 1.34 3.82
CA LYS A 90 23.81 0.91 4.64
C LYS A 90 23.75 1.58 6.01
N LYS A 91 23.48 0.76 7.02
CA LYS A 91 23.62 1.05 8.45
C LYS A 91 25.02 1.64 8.69
N LYS A 92 25.11 2.88 9.18
CA LYS A 92 26.37 3.46 9.69
C LYS A 92 26.78 2.69 10.95
N THR A 93 27.80 1.84 10.85
CA THR A 93 28.71 1.60 11.98
C THR A 93 29.65 2.78 12.01
N THR A 94 29.49 3.65 13.00
CA THR A 94 30.37 4.79 13.28
C THR A 94 31.76 4.31 13.68
N THR A 95 32.77 4.64 12.89
CA THR A 95 34.10 4.97 13.42
C THR A 95 34.44 6.40 12.96
N PRO A 96 34.89 7.30 13.85
CA PRO A 96 35.27 8.65 13.47
C PRO A 96 36.55 8.60 12.63
N LEU A 97 36.54 9.27 11.47
CA LEU A 97 37.75 9.64 10.75
C LEU A 97 38.43 10.75 11.55
N GLU A 98 39.49 10.39 12.28
CA GLU A 98 40.48 11.34 12.75
C GLU A 98 41.15 11.99 11.53
N SER A 99 40.92 13.28 11.39
CA SER A 99 41.67 14.21 10.57
C SER A 99 43.08 14.40 11.13
N SER A 100 44.12 14.22 10.33
CA SER A 100 45.42 14.88 10.54
C SER A 100 46.26 14.86 9.26
N GLN A 101 46.84 16.02 8.98
CA GLN A 101 47.64 16.40 7.82
C GLN A 101 49.01 15.70 7.79
N LEU A 102 49.42 15.23 6.61
CA LEU A 102 50.71 15.46 5.91
C LEU A 102 50.82 14.55 4.68
#